data_AF-A0A850QYH0-F1
#
_entry.id   AF-A0A850QYH0-F1
#
_cell.length_a   1.000
_cell.length_b   1.000
_cell.length_c   1.000
_cell.angle_alpha   90.00
_cell.angle_beta   90.00
_cell.angle_gamma   90.00
#
_symmetry.space_group_name_H-M   'P 1'
#
loop_
_entity.id
_entity.type
_entity.pdbx_description
1 polymer ?
#
loop_
_entity_poly.entity_id
_entity_poly.type
_entity_poly.pdbx_seq_one_letter_code
_entity_poly.pdbx_strand_id
1 'polypeptide(L)' 'MTGAELVVKALQQQGITTVFGYPGGAIMPIYDALYDGGV' A
#
# COMPACT_ATOMS: atom_id res chain seq x y z
N MET A 1 -0.42 13.35 0.94
CA MET A 1 -1.46 12.39 1.35
C MET A 1 -2.35 12.06 0.17
N THR A 2 -1.91 11.10 -0.64
CA THR A 2 -2.65 10.50 -1.76
C THR A 2 -3.59 9.40 -1.26
N GLY A 3 -4.50 8.93 -2.12
CA GLY A 3 -5.35 7.78 -1.80
C GLY A 3 -4.54 6.51 -1.51
N ALA A 4 -3.44 6.29 -2.23
CA ALA A 4 -2.56 5.14 -2.02
C ALA A 4 -1.86 5.20 -0.65
N GLU A 5 -1.33 6.37 -0.27
CA GLU A 5 -0.72 6.58 1.05
C GLU A 5 -1.74 6.36 2.19
N LEU A 6 -3.01 6.73 2.00
CA LEU A 6 -4.07 6.48 2.97
C LEU A 6 -4.37 4.98 3.13
N VAL A 7 -4.34 4.21 2.04
CA VAL A 7 -4.50 2.75 2.10
C VAL A 7 -3.37 2.12 2.92
N VAL A 8 -2.12 2.48 2.63
CA VAL A 8 -0.95 1.97 3.36
C VAL A 8 -1.03 2.31 4.84
N LYS A 9 -1.36 3.56 5.18
CA LYS A 9 -1.55 3.98 6.57
C LYS A 9 -2.66 3.20 7.29
N ALA A 10 -3.75 2.88 6.59
CA ALA A 10 -4.82 2.08 7.15
C ALA A 10 -4.36 0.65 7.45
N LEU A 11 -3.57 0.03 6.56
CA LEU A 11 -2.99 -1.31 6.77
C LEU A 11 -2.07 -1.34 7.99
N GLN A 12 -1.19 -0.35 8.11
CA GLN A 12 -0.30 -0.16 9.27
C GLN A 12 -1.08 -0.04 10.58
N GLN A 13 -2.15 0.77 10.59
CA GLN A 13 -3.00 0.96 11.77
C GLN A 13 -3.72 -0.33 12.21
N GLN A 14 -3.97 -1.24 11.27
CA GLN A 14 -4.54 -2.56 11.56
C GLN A 14 -3.46 -3.60 11.91
N GLY A 15 -2.18 -3.20 11.97
CA GLY A 15 -1.07 -4.10 12.31
C GLY A 15 -0.79 -5.16 11.25
N ILE A 16 -1.20 -4.92 10.00
CA ILE A 16 -0.85 -5.79 8.88
C ILE A 16 0.65 -5.60 8.61
N THR A 17 1.37 -6.70 8.35
CA THR A 17 2.81 -6.67 8.05
C THR A 17 3.16 -7.36 6.75
N THR A 18 2.18 -7.98 6.09
CA THR A 18 2.37 -8.70 4.83
C THR A 18 1.12 -8.59 3.99
N VAL A 19 1.28 -8.21 2.73
CA VAL A 19 0.22 -8.11 1.74
C VAL A 19 0.61 -8.94 0.52
N PHE A 20 -0.29 -9.80 0.08
CA PHE A 20 -0.14 -10.51 -1.18
C PHE A 20 -0.81 -9.71 -2.30
N GLY A 21 -0.18 -9.66 -3.46
CA GLY A 21 -0.72 -8.92 -4.58
C GLY A 21 -0.21 -9.42 -5.93
N TYR A 22 -1.01 -9.16 -6.96
CA TYR A 22 -0.62 -9.30 -8.36
C TYR A 22 -0.62 -7.90 -9.00
N PRO A 23 0.51 -7.45 -9.59
CA PRO A 23 0.65 -6.07 -10.08
C PRO A 23 -0.14 -5.82 -11.38
N GLY A 24 -0.43 -4.54 -11.64
CA GLY A 24 -1.09 -4.07 -12.86
C GLY A 24 -1.13 -2.54 -12.90
N GLY A 25 -1.25 -1.95 -14.10
CA GLY A 25 -1.08 -0.50 -14.30
C GLY A 25 -1.97 0.37 -13.40
N ALA A 26 -3.24 0.00 -13.21
CA ALA A 26 -4.18 0.78 -12.40
C ALA A 26 -3.86 0.75 -10.88
N ILE A 27 -3.21 -0.31 -10.40
CA ILE A 27 -2.91 -0.50 -8.97
C ILE A 27 -1.47 -0.07 -8.63
N MET A 28 -0.64 0.27 -9.61
CA MET A 28 0.76 0.69 -9.42
C MET A 28 0.95 1.73 -8.32
N PRO A 29 0.11 2.80 -8.20
CA PRO A 29 0.31 3.79 -7.13
C PRO A 29 0.26 3.20 -5.72
N ILE A 30 -0.48 2.11 -5.49
CA ILE A 30 -0.51 1.42 -4.20
C ILE A 30 0.78 0.61 -4.00
N TYR A 31 1.30 -0.06 -5.03
CA TYR A 31 2.58 -0.75 -4.93
C TYR A 31 3.73 0.22 -4.68
N ASP A 32 3.73 1.38 -5.33
CA ASP A 32 4.72 2.43 -5.10
C ASP A 32 4.64 2.91 -3.63
N ALA A 33 3.43 3.18 -3.12
CA ALA A 33 3.24 3.58 -1.73
C ALA A 33 3.63 2.49 -0.71
N LEU A 34 3.37 1.20 -1.03
CA LEU A 34 3.80 0.06 -0.21
C LEU A 34 5.33 -0.08 -0.21
N TYR A 35 5.98 0.19 -1.35
CA TYR A 35 7.43 0.15 -1.48
C TYR A 35 8.11 1.29 -0.70
N ASP A 36 7.55 2.49 -0.76
CA ASP A 36 8.10 3.67 -0.08
C ASP A 36 7.80 3.68 1.43
N GLY A 37 6.58 3.31 1.81
CA GLY A 37 6.06 3.43 3.18
C GLY A 37 6.10 2.15 4.01
N GLY A 38 6.33 0.99 3.37
CA GLY A 38 6.20 -0.33 3.99
C GLY A 38 4.76 -0.68 4.37
N VAL A 39 4.59 -1.86 4.95
CA VAL A 39 3.37 -2.27 5.68
C VAL A 39 3.72 -2.43 7.14
#